data_AF-X1SK25-F1
#
_entry.id   AF-X1SK25-F1
#
_cell.length_a   1.000
_cell.length_b   1.000
_cell.length_c   1.000
_cell.angle_alpha   90.00
_cell.angle_beta   90.00
_cell.angle_gamma   90.00
#
_symmetry.space_group_name_H-M   'P 1'
#
loop_
_entity.id
_entity.type
_entity.pdbx_description
1 polymer ?
#
loop_
_entity_poly.entity_id
_entity_poly.type
_entity_poly.pdbx_seq_one_letter_code
_entity_poly.pdbx_strand_id
1 'polypeptide(L)'
;GWLGDVATFDDFGAGAPSITKGTVTATDGTYTDKVRLDASGYGTNNGATHTYKVRARNAAGESGDSGTNTGYRKPGTLYRQWQKSAADSDASYSDISGATSDPYDYTGAPAPTVTPGTASASDGTYTGYVRLTLSGESANVGAGRYYRAKYTAAGCTTQYTSGNRGYRGVGSLTRQWYRSAGDSDASYSLLSGATTDPYNDTGAPAPTITPGAAAASDGLYATHVALSLSGQSANIGAGRYYKCLVSATGAASQYSTANRGYR
;
A
#
# COMPACT_ATOMS: atom_id res chain seq x y z
N GLY A 1 -1.27 11.43 62.39
CA GLY A 1 -0.66 12.21 63.48
C GLY A 1 -0.97 13.67 63.27
N TRP A 2 -0.76 14.52 64.29
CA TRP A 2 -0.87 15.97 64.12
C TRP A 2 0.21 16.45 63.13
N LEU A 3 -0.16 17.36 62.24
CA LEU A 3 0.73 17.83 61.15
C LEU A 3 1.76 18.87 61.61
N GLY A 4 1.70 19.30 62.88
CA GLY A 4 2.52 20.40 63.42
C GLY A 4 1.90 21.77 63.15
N ASP A 5 2.69 22.83 63.33
CA ASP A 5 2.30 24.19 62.99
C ASP A 5 2.47 24.42 61.49
N VAL A 6 1.40 24.13 60.73
CA VAL A 6 1.37 24.28 59.27
C VAL A 6 0.08 24.96 58.84
N ALA A 7 0.20 25.93 57.92
CA ALA A 7 -0.94 26.61 57.33
C ALA A 7 -1.49 25.91 56.08
N THR A 8 -0.71 24.98 55.50
CA THR A 8 -1.07 24.22 54.30
C THR A 8 -0.58 22.77 54.42
N PHE A 9 -1.28 21.86 53.74
CA PHE A 9 -0.91 20.45 53.68
C PHE A 9 -1.28 19.86 52.32
N ASP A 10 -0.32 19.21 51.68
CA ASP A 10 -0.52 18.51 50.41
C ASP A 10 -0.87 17.04 50.67
N ASP A 11 -2.12 16.66 50.40
CA ASP A 11 -2.56 15.28 50.49
C ASP A 11 -2.13 14.47 49.25
N PHE A 12 -0.92 13.92 49.30
CA PHE A 12 -0.43 12.98 48.28
C PHE A 12 -1.11 11.61 48.33
N GLY A 13 -1.85 11.30 49.40
CA GLY A 13 -2.65 10.08 49.57
C GLY A 13 -4.00 10.14 48.86
N ALA A 14 -4.46 11.33 48.47
CA ALA A 14 -5.63 11.50 47.61
C ALA A 14 -5.47 10.69 46.31
N GLY A 15 -6.58 10.13 45.84
CA GLY A 15 -6.62 9.24 44.68
C GLY A 15 -5.98 9.90 43.46
N ALA A 16 -5.10 9.17 42.76
CA ALA A 16 -4.46 9.67 41.56
C ALA A 16 -5.50 9.87 40.43
N PRO A 17 -5.31 10.88 39.56
CA PRO A 17 -6.11 11.00 38.35
C PRO A 17 -5.83 9.83 37.38
N SER A 18 -6.70 9.68 36.38
CA SER A 18 -6.61 8.58 35.41
C SER A 18 -6.75 9.05 33.96
N ILE A 19 -6.34 8.20 33.01
CA ILE A 19 -6.54 8.40 31.58
C ILE A 19 -7.58 7.39 31.09
N THR A 20 -8.59 7.87 30.36
CA THR A 20 -9.43 7.03 29.50
C THR A 20 -8.73 6.92 28.15
N LYS A 21 -8.37 5.71 27.75
CA LYS A 21 -7.58 5.48 26.53
C LYS A 21 -8.37 5.56 25.22
N GLY A 22 -9.69 5.37 25.27
CA GLY A 22 -10.51 5.34 24.07
C GLY A 22 -10.18 4.17 23.13
N THR A 23 -10.52 4.35 21.85
CA THR A 23 -10.29 3.40 20.76
C THR A 23 -9.55 4.07 19.61
N VAL A 24 -8.96 3.26 18.72
CA VAL A 24 -8.29 3.72 17.50
C VAL A 24 -8.79 2.96 16.29
N THR A 25 -8.75 3.62 15.14
CA THR A 25 -8.99 3.03 13.82
C THR A 25 -7.83 3.35 12.89
N ALA A 26 -7.50 2.40 12.01
CA ALA A 26 -6.54 2.58 10.93
C ALA A 26 -7.22 2.17 9.61
N THR A 27 -7.01 2.93 8.53
CA THR A 27 -7.58 2.55 7.22
C THR A 27 -6.94 1.27 6.67
N ASP A 28 -7.74 0.40 6.05
CA ASP A 28 -7.34 -0.91 5.55
C ASP A 28 -7.54 -1.05 4.02
N GLY A 29 -6.78 -0.27 3.27
CA GLY A 29 -6.85 -0.31 1.80
C GLY A 29 -7.59 0.86 1.17
N THR A 30 -8.05 1.82 1.97
CA THR A 30 -8.74 3.03 1.47
C THR A 30 -7.82 3.95 0.66
N TYR A 31 -6.58 4.13 1.13
CA TYR A 31 -5.61 5.04 0.50
C TYR A 31 -4.40 4.27 -0.02
N THR A 32 -3.92 4.62 -1.20
CA THR A 32 -2.77 3.93 -1.85
C THR A 32 -1.42 4.45 -1.36
N ASP A 33 -1.38 5.66 -0.78
CA ASP A 33 -0.17 6.39 -0.39
C ASP A 33 0.01 6.53 1.13
N LYS A 34 -1.00 6.16 1.92
CA LYS A 34 -0.97 6.31 3.38
C LYS A 34 -1.87 5.33 4.11
N VAL A 35 -1.71 5.28 5.42
CA VAL A 35 -2.71 4.76 6.37
C VAL A 35 -3.14 5.92 7.25
N ARG A 36 -4.43 6.25 7.24
CA ARG A 36 -4.99 7.27 8.13
C ARG A 36 -5.33 6.64 9.47
N LEU A 37 -4.89 7.28 10.55
CA LEU A 37 -5.10 6.89 11.94
C LEU A 37 -6.02 7.89 12.61
N ASP A 38 -7.06 7.41 13.28
CA ASP A 38 -8.01 8.24 14.02
C ASP A 38 -8.21 7.62 15.42
N ALA A 39 -8.41 8.46 16.43
CA ALA A 39 -8.71 8.04 17.80
C ALA A 39 -9.99 8.70 18.30
N SER A 40 -10.70 8.02 19.21
CA SER A 40 -11.91 8.58 19.82
C SER A 40 -12.11 8.10 21.25
N GLY A 41 -12.89 8.84 22.05
CA GLY A 41 -13.24 8.44 23.41
C GLY A 41 -12.07 8.47 24.42
N TYR A 42 -10.99 9.18 24.11
CA TYR A 42 -9.87 9.38 25.02
C TYR A 42 -10.06 10.65 25.87
N GLY A 43 -9.44 10.68 27.05
CA GLY A 43 -9.51 11.83 27.95
C GLY A 43 -8.82 11.58 29.28
N THR A 44 -8.97 12.53 30.19
CA THR A 44 -8.45 12.43 31.56
C THR A 44 -9.59 12.59 32.55
N ASN A 45 -9.52 11.84 33.65
CA ASN A 45 -10.44 11.97 34.77
C ASN A 45 -9.67 12.46 36.00
N ASN A 46 -10.31 13.31 36.78
CA ASN A 46 -9.80 13.72 38.08
C ASN A 46 -9.64 12.52 39.02
N GLY A 47 -8.76 12.68 40.01
CA GLY A 47 -8.70 11.76 41.14
C GLY A 47 -10.02 11.71 41.91
N ALA A 48 -10.15 10.72 42.79
CA ALA A 48 -11.31 10.65 43.68
C ALA A 48 -11.45 11.93 44.51
N THR A 49 -12.66 12.48 44.58
CA THR A 49 -12.96 13.64 45.43
C THR A 49 -12.93 13.21 46.89
N HIS A 50 -12.17 13.94 47.70
CA HIS A 50 -12.09 13.78 49.14
C HIS A 50 -12.71 14.98 49.84
N THR A 51 -13.25 14.73 51.03
CA THR A 51 -13.80 15.77 51.91
C THR A 51 -12.86 15.97 53.09
N TYR A 52 -12.40 17.21 53.25
CA TYR A 52 -11.43 17.60 54.26
C TYR A 52 -12.07 18.45 55.34
N LYS A 53 -11.56 18.31 56.56
CA LYS A 53 -11.83 19.16 57.72
C LYS A 53 -10.53 19.33 58.50
N VAL A 54 -10.39 20.45 59.18
CA VAL A 54 -9.19 20.80 59.94
C VAL A 54 -9.57 20.97 61.41
N ARG A 55 -8.68 20.51 62.30
CA ARG A 55 -8.72 20.82 63.73
C ARG A 55 -7.43 21.54 64.09
N ALA A 56 -7.52 22.48 65.03
CA ALA A 56 -6.37 23.13 65.63
C ALA A 56 -6.09 22.52 67.01
N ARG A 57 -4.84 22.55 67.47
CA ARG A 57 -4.45 22.09 68.80
C ARG A 57 -3.51 23.09 69.45
N ASN A 58 -3.73 23.36 70.74
CA ASN A 58 -2.83 24.14 71.58
C ASN A 58 -2.65 23.46 72.95
N ALA A 59 -2.01 24.14 73.91
CA ALA A 59 -1.80 23.62 75.26
C ALA A 59 -3.10 23.37 76.04
N ALA A 60 -4.20 24.05 75.68
CA ALA A 60 -5.51 23.92 76.33
C ALA A 60 -6.38 22.80 75.73
N GLY A 61 -6.04 22.26 74.54
CA GLY A 61 -6.76 21.16 73.92
C GLY A 61 -6.88 21.28 72.40
N GLU A 62 -7.84 20.53 71.85
CA GLU A 62 -8.18 20.50 70.42
C GLU A 62 -9.43 21.36 70.17
N SER A 63 -9.48 22.05 69.04
CA SER A 63 -10.71 22.70 68.59
C SER A 63 -11.73 21.67 68.10
N GLY A 64 -12.98 22.11 67.91
CA GLY A 64 -13.92 21.39 67.04
C GLY A 64 -13.43 21.32 65.59
N ASP A 65 -14.10 20.49 64.78
CA ASP A 65 -13.86 20.44 63.34
C ASP A 65 -14.22 21.79 62.69
N SER A 66 -13.41 22.21 61.72
CA SER A 66 -13.80 23.25 60.78
C SER A 66 -15.03 22.82 59.94
N GLY A 67 -15.57 23.76 59.16
CA GLY A 67 -16.42 23.39 58.03
C GLY A 67 -15.68 22.45 57.06
N THR A 68 -16.44 21.70 56.27
CA THR A 68 -15.88 20.79 55.27
C THR A 68 -15.60 21.50 53.96
N ASN A 69 -14.58 21.03 53.24
CA ASN A 69 -14.35 21.39 51.86
C ASN A 69 -13.95 20.16 51.05
N THR A 70 -14.14 20.19 49.73
CA THR A 70 -13.78 19.08 48.85
C THR A 70 -12.61 19.41 47.95
N GLY A 71 -11.86 18.37 47.56
CA GLY A 71 -10.72 18.50 46.65
C GLY A 71 -10.39 17.18 45.97
N TYR A 72 -9.67 17.26 44.87
CA TYR A 72 -9.15 16.12 44.12
C TYR A 72 -7.84 16.49 43.44
N ARG A 73 -7.05 15.48 43.10
CA ARG A 73 -5.84 15.66 42.28
C ARG A 73 -6.22 15.81 40.82
N LYS A 74 -5.77 16.89 40.17
CA LYS A 74 -5.99 17.15 38.74
C LYS A 74 -4.94 16.43 37.88
N PRO A 75 -5.33 15.86 36.72
CA PRO A 75 -4.39 15.41 35.72
C PRO A 75 -3.65 16.60 35.10
N GLY A 76 -2.42 16.38 34.65
CA GLY A 76 -1.75 17.31 33.73
C GLY A 76 -2.33 17.24 32.31
N THR A 77 -1.73 18.00 31.39
CA THR A 77 -2.09 17.97 29.96
C THR A 77 -1.95 16.56 29.39
N LEU A 78 -2.96 16.14 28.63
CA LEU A 78 -2.94 14.86 27.91
C LEU A 78 -2.12 14.98 26.63
N TYR A 79 -1.14 14.09 26.48
CA TYR A 79 -0.34 13.94 25.26
C TYR A 79 -0.61 12.59 24.61
N ARG A 80 -0.55 12.57 23.28
CA ARG A 80 -0.67 11.36 22.46
C ARG A 80 0.59 11.16 21.63
N GLN A 81 0.95 9.90 21.46
CA GLN A 81 1.97 9.44 20.53
C GLN A 81 1.45 8.19 19.80
N TRP A 82 1.38 8.22 18.48
CA TRP A 82 1.06 7.03 17.69
C TRP A 82 2.23 6.07 17.66
N GLN A 83 1.92 4.77 17.73
CA GLN A 83 2.89 3.69 17.62
C GLN A 83 2.48 2.73 16.50
N LYS A 84 3.48 2.11 15.87
CA LYS A 84 3.29 1.01 14.91
C LYS A 84 4.02 -0.24 15.38
N SER A 85 3.44 -1.39 15.08
CA SER A 85 4.08 -2.70 15.17
C SER A 85 5.23 -2.83 14.16
N ALA A 86 6.17 -3.73 14.46
CA ALA A 86 7.30 -4.03 13.57
C ALA A 86 6.88 -4.80 12.31
N ALA A 87 5.90 -5.70 12.44
CA ALA A 87 5.42 -6.60 11.41
C ALA A 87 3.89 -6.68 11.41
N ASP A 88 3.31 -7.63 10.67
CA ASP A 88 1.86 -7.87 10.65
C ASP A 88 1.42 -8.69 11.87
N SER A 89 1.67 -8.13 13.06
CA SER A 89 1.28 -8.71 14.34
C SER A 89 1.03 -7.61 15.36
N ASP A 90 0.10 -7.84 16.29
CA ASP A 90 -0.24 -6.91 17.37
C ASP A 90 0.83 -6.96 18.49
N ALA A 91 2.07 -6.66 18.15
CA ALA A 91 3.22 -6.75 19.04
C ALA A 91 4.37 -5.82 18.59
N SER A 92 5.38 -5.68 19.47
CA SER A 92 6.65 -5.00 19.15
C SER A 92 6.46 -3.58 18.63
N TYR A 93 5.69 -2.79 19.37
CA TYR A 93 5.37 -1.42 19.01
C TYR A 93 6.53 -0.45 19.22
N SER A 94 6.65 0.50 18.29
CA SER A 94 7.60 1.62 18.35
C SER A 94 6.89 2.93 18.02
N ASP A 95 7.38 4.03 18.59
CA ASP A 95 6.84 5.36 18.31
C ASP A 95 7.04 5.73 16.85
N ILE A 96 5.99 6.25 16.21
CA ILE A 96 6.09 6.86 14.89
C ILE A 96 6.58 8.29 15.09
N SER A 97 7.78 8.62 14.61
CA SER A 97 8.38 9.94 14.79
C SER A 97 7.43 11.07 14.36
N GLY A 98 7.19 12.03 15.25
CA GLY A 98 6.35 13.21 15.01
C GLY A 98 4.84 12.95 14.99
N ALA A 99 4.37 11.72 15.23
CA ALA A 99 2.96 11.36 15.12
C ALA A 99 2.16 11.65 16.40
N THR A 100 1.88 12.92 16.66
CA THR A 100 1.15 13.38 17.87
C THR A 100 -0.25 13.92 17.58
N SER A 101 -0.60 14.20 16.33
CA SER A 101 -1.93 14.67 15.92
C SER A 101 -2.97 13.56 15.85
N ASP A 102 -4.24 13.94 15.76
CA ASP A 102 -5.39 13.06 15.50
C ASP A 102 -6.41 13.88 14.72
N PRO A 103 -6.71 13.51 13.46
CA PRO A 103 -6.15 12.37 12.72
C PRO A 103 -4.63 12.46 12.46
N TYR A 104 -4.02 11.34 12.09
CA TYR A 104 -2.63 11.28 11.59
C TYR A 104 -2.52 10.44 10.31
N ASP A 105 -1.93 11.03 9.27
CA ASP A 105 -1.71 10.39 7.97
C ASP A 105 -0.31 9.77 7.92
N TYR A 106 -0.21 8.45 8.11
CA TYR A 106 1.06 7.72 8.11
C TYR A 106 1.46 7.25 6.70
N THR A 107 2.41 7.94 6.09
CA THR A 107 2.98 7.64 4.76
C THR A 107 4.20 6.73 4.80
N GLY A 108 4.46 6.05 5.92
CA GLY A 108 5.58 5.12 6.10
C GLY A 108 5.16 3.64 6.12
N ALA A 109 3.88 3.32 5.88
CA ALA A 109 3.41 1.94 5.80
C ALA A 109 4.01 1.22 4.57
N PRO A 110 4.16 -0.11 4.54
CA PRO A 110 4.64 -0.80 3.35
C PRO A 110 3.81 -0.47 2.11
N ALA A 111 4.48 -0.20 0.98
CA ALA A 111 3.82 0.07 -0.29
C ALA A 111 3.16 -1.20 -0.85
N PRO A 112 2.07 -1.08 -1.63
CA PRO A 112 1.54 -2.19 -2.42
C PRO A 112 2.52 -2.62 -3.53
N THR A 113 2.27 -3.77 -4.14
CA THR A 113 3.12 -4.36 -5.18
C THR A 113 2.30 -4.80 -6.40
N VAL A 114 2.97 -4.94 -7.54
CA VAL A 114 2.43 -5.52 -8.77
C VAL A 114 3.15 -6.83 -9.05
N THR A 115 2.40 -7.89 -9.28
CA THR A 115 2.88 -9.10 -9.98
C THR A 115 2.58 -8.88 -11.46
N PRO A 116 3.58 -8.79 -12.35
CA PRO A 116 3.37 -8.35 -13.73
C PRO A 116 2.85 -9.44 -14.68
N GLY A 117 2.81 -10.70 -14.24
CA GLY A 117 2.34 -11.83 -15.05
C GLY A 117 3.29 -12.24 -16.20
N THR A 118 2.79 -13.11 -17.05
CA THR A 118 3.50 -13.73 -18.18
C THR A 118 2.89 -13.27 -19.49
N ALA A 119 3.70 -12.64 -20.36
CA ALA A 119 3.25 -12.29 -21.71
C ALA A 119 3.22 -13.52 -22.62
N SER A 120 2.28 -13.52 -23.55
CA SER A 120 2.23 -14.46 -24.67
C SER A 120 1.95 -13.70 -25.95
N ALA A 121 2.60 -14.11 -27.05
CA ALA A 121 2.43 -13.56 -28.37
C ALA A 121 2.10 -14.70 -29.34
N SER A 122 1.14 -14.49 -30.25
CA SER A 122 0.80 -15.49 -31.26
C SER A 122 1.95 -15.70 -32.26
N ASP A 123 2.10 -16.94 -32.74
CA ASP A 123 3.17 -17.33 -33.64
C ASP A 123 2.59 -17.88 -34.95
N GLY A 124 2.44 -17.03 -35.97
CA GLY A 124 1.87 -17.40 -37.26
C GLY A 124 0.38 -17.75 -37.26
N THR A 125 -0.32 -17.53 -36.14
CA THR A 125 -1.76 -17.86 -36.02
C THR A 125 -2.65 -16.88 -36.78
N TYR A 126 -2.23 -15.62 -36.88
CA TYR A 126 -3.02 -14.56 -37.49
C TYR A 126 -2.18 -13.83 -38.54
N THR A 127 -2.68 -13.82 -39.77
CA THR A 127 -1.95 -13.24 -40.91
C THR A 127 -1.85 -11.71 -40.85
N GLY A 128 -2.80 -11.05 -40.16
CA GLY A 128 -2.89 -9.59 -40.10
C GLY A 128 -2.24 -8.94 -38.88
N TYR A 129 -1.95 -9.69 -37.81
CA TYR A 129 -1.48 -9.13 -36.54
C TYR A 129 -0.80 -10.18 -35.67
N VAL A 130 -0.06 -9.74 -34.66
CA VAL A 130 0.36 -10.61 -33.55
C VAL A 130 -0.58 -10.35 -32.38
N ARG A 131 -1.29 -11.38 -31.90
CA ARG A 131 -2.15 -11.28 -30.72
C ARG A 131 -1.31 -11.40 -29.46
N LEU A 132 -1.41 -10.41 -28.60
CA LEU A 132 -0.73 -10.33 -27.31
C LEU A 132 -1.75 -10.59 -26.21
N THR A 133 -1.39 -11.46 -25.28
CA THR A 133 -2.19 -11.72 -24.08
C THR A 133 -1.31 -11.71 -22.84
N LEU A 134 -1.87 -11.26 -21.71
CA LEU A 134 -1.21 -11.33 -20.42
C LEU A 134 -1.95 -12.32 -19.50
N SER A 135 -1.24 -12.96 -18.60
CA SER A 135 -1.85 -13.85 -17.62
C SER A 135 -1.09 -13.84 -16.30
N GLY A 136 -1.81 -14.00 -15.19
CA GLY A 136 -1.23 -14.09 -13.85
C GLY A 136 -0.79 -12.75 -13.25
N GLU A 137 -1.16 -11.63 -13.86
CA GLU A 137 -0.95 -10.31 -13.30
C GLU A 137 -1.86 -10.07 -12.08
N SER A 138 -1.32 -9.41 -11.06
CA SER A 138 -2.10 -9.05 -9.87
C SER A 138 -1.60 -7.73 -9.27
N ALA A 139 -2.52 -7.01 -8.63
CA ALA A 139 -2.22 -5.90 -7.75
C ALA A 139 -2.38 -6.39 -6.31
N ASN A 140 -1.35 -6.24 -5.48
CA ASN A 140 -1.36 -6.68 -4.10
C ASN A 140 -1.26 -5.46 -3.18
N VAL A 141 -2.14 -5.39 -2.17
CA VAL A 141 -2.12 -4.32 -1.16
C VAL A 141 -0.79 -4.29 -0.39
N GLY A 142 -0.52 -3.18 0.30
CA GLY A 142 0.63 -3.09 1.18
C GLY A 142 0.53 -4.09 2.34
N ALA A 143 1.68 -4.55 2.85
CA ALA A 143 1.69 -5.43 4.02
C ALA A 143 1.08 -4.75 5.26
N GLY A 144 0.27 -5.50 6.01
CA GLY A 144 -0.41 -5.04 7.21
C GLY A 144 0.51 -4.59 8.32
N ARG A 145 0.09 -3.59 9.08
CA ARG A 145 0.67 -3.19 10.37
C ARG A 145 -0.45 -2.88 11.35
N TYR A 146 -0.20 -3.16 12.61
CA TYR A 146 -1.03 -2.69 13.71
C TYR A 146 -0.55 -1.34 14.23
N TYR A 147 -1.51 -0.47 14.54
CA TYR A 147 -1.32 0.87 15.06
C TYR A 147 -2.06 1.04 16.38
N ARG A 148 -1.46 1.76 17.33
CA ARG A 148 -2.08 2.10 18.61
C ARG A 148 -1.68 3.48 19.08
N ALA A 149 -2.47 4.08 19.97
CA ALA A 149 -2.13 5.33 20.62
C ALA A 149 -1.57 5.07 22.03
N LYS A 150 -0.47 5.75 22.35
CA LYS A 150 0.09 5.89 23.69
C LYS A 150 -0.35 7.24 24.26
N TYR A 151 -0.95 7.23 25.44
CA TYR A 151 -1.42 8.41 26.14
C TYR A 151 -0.68 8.62 27.45
N THR A 152 -0.21 9.85 27.67
CA THR A 152 0.50 10.25 28.89
C THR A 152 -0.05 11.57 29.42
N ALA A 153 -0.18 11.66 30.74
CA ALA A 153 -0.55 12.90 31.44
C ALA A 153 0.13 12.88 32.82
N ALA A 154 0.62 14.04 33.28
CA ALA A 154 1.24 14.13 34.60
C ALA A 154 0.24 13.72 35.70
N GLY A 155 0.69 12.93 36.67
CA GLY A 155 -0.16 12.38 37.72
C GLY A 155 -0.96 11.13 37.33
N CYS A 156 -0.98 10.73 36.06
CA CYS A 156 -1.67 9.54 35.57
C CYS A 156 -0.68 8.44 35.17
N THR A 157 -1.11 7.18 35.26
CA THR A 157 -0.42 6.05 34.63
C THR A 157 -0.59 6.11 33.11
N THR A 158 0.49 5.88 32.36
CA THR A 158 0.47 5.80 30.89
C THR A 158 -0.51 4.72 30.43
N GLN A 159 -1.28 5.02 29.38
CA GLN A 159 -2.24 4.08 28.80
C GLN A 159 -1.95 3.83 27.32
N TYR A 160 -2.31 2.63 26.87
CA TYR A 160 -2.23 2.22 25.48
C TYR A 160 -3.58 1.69 25.01
N THR A 161 -4.02 2.12 23.83
CA THR A 161 -5.16 1.50 23.17
C THR A 161 -4.83 0.08 22.73
N SER A 162 -5.86 -0.71 22.44
CA SER A 162 -5.68 -1.90 21.61
C SER A 162 -5.13 -1.50 20.24
N GLY A 163 -4.42 -2.43 19.59
CA GLY A 163 -3.99 -2.26 18.22
C GLY A 163 -5.16 -2.30 17.25
N ASN A 164 -5.06 -1.56 16.15
CA ASN A 164 -5.94 -1.68 15.00
C ASN A 164 -5.09 -1.89 13.74
N ARG A 165 -5.45 -2.89 12.92
CA ARG A 165 -4.70 -3.26 11.72
C ARG A 165 -5.06 -2.33 10.57
N GLY A 166 -4.05 -1.80 9.87
CA GLY A 166 -4.22 -0.99 8.67
C GLY A 166 -3.13 -1.28 7.62
N TYR A 167 -3.44 -0.98 6.37
CA TYR A 167 -2.52 -1.12 5.23
C TYR A 167 -2.88 -0.16 4.10
N ARG A 168 -1.93 0.09 3.21
CA ARG A 168 -2.17 0.87 1.99
C ARG A 168 -2.92 0.04 0.96
N GLY A 169 -3.90 0.65 0.31
CA GLY A 169 -4.61 0.09 -0.83
C GLY A 169 -3.75 0.05 -2.08
N VAL A 170 -4.33 -0.48 -3.16
CA VAL A 170 -3.71 -0.49 -4.48
C VAL A 170 -4.76 -0.12 -5.52
N GLY A 171 -4.36 0.67 -6.52
CA GLY A 171 -5.23 0.99 -7.65
C GLY A 171 -5.47 -0.19 -8.59
N SER A 172 -6.37 -0.01 -9.55
CA SER A 172 -6.57 -0.97 -10.64
C SER A 172 -5.31 -1.10 -11.51
N LEU A 173 -5.10 -2.29 -12.08
CA LEU A 173 -4.02 -2.54 -13.01
C LEU A 173 -4.23 -1.80 -14.33
N THR A 174 -3.16 -1.17 -14.82
CA THR A 174 -3.05 -0.65 -16.18
C THR A 174 -1.94 -1.38 -16.92
N ARG A 175 -2.06 -1.43 -18.25
CA ARG A 175 -1.17 -2.20 -19.13
C ARG A 175 -0.62 -1.27 -20.21
N GLN A 176 0.59 -1.57 -20.66
CA GLN A 176 1.18 -0.94 -21.82
C GLN A 176 2.14 -1.92 -22.50
N TRP A 177 1.82 -2.31 -23.73
CA TRP A 177 2.65 -3.25 -24.50
C TRP A 177 3.86 -2.56 -25.14
N TYR A 178 4.95 -3.32 -25.21
CA TYR A 178 6.21 -2.96 -25.86
C TYR A 178 6.60 -4.06 -26.83
N ARG A 179 7.30 -3.66 -27.89
CA ARG A 179 7.83 -4.55 -28.92
C ARG A 179 9.32 -4.28 -29.14
N SER A 180 10.11 -5.33 -29.31
CA SER A 180 11.51 -5.22 -29.70
C SER A 180 11.68 -4.62 -31.11
N ALA A 181 12.84 -4.02 -31.38
CA ALA A 181 13.15 -3.49 -32.71
C ALA A 181 13.37 -4.60 -33.77
N GLY A 182 13.87 -5.77 -33.33
CA GLY A 182 14.20 -6.90 -34.18
C GLY A 182 13.91 -8.24 -33.50
N ASP A 183 14.40 -9.33 -34.07
CA ASP A 183 14.22 -10.68 -33.54
C ASP A 183 15.21 -10.99 -32.41
N SER A 184 15.15 -10.17 -31.36
CA SER A 184 15.94 -10.30 -30.14
C SER A 184 15.17 -9.70 -28.97
N ASP A 185 15.37 -10.25 -27.77
CA ASP A 185 14.79 -9.76 -26.52
C ASP A 185 15.52 -8.49 -26.03
N ALA A 186 15.50 -7.44 -26.86
CA ALA A 186 16.22 -6.19 -26.61
C ALA A 186 15.58 -5.01 -27.36
N SER A 187 16.00 -3.79 -27.01
CA SER A 187 15.67 -2.56 -27.75
C SER A 187 14.16 -2.36 -27.93
N TYR A 188 13.44 -2.42 -26.81
CA TYR A 188 11.99 -2.31 -26.78
C TYR A 188 11.51 -0.88 -27.02
N SER A 189 10.47 -0.74 -27.82
CA SER A 189 9.74 0.50 -28.06
C SER A 189 8.27 0.34 -27.68
N LEU A 190 7.66 1.44 -27.27
CA LEU A 190 6.25 1.54 -26.95
C LEU A 190 5.38 1.19 -28.17
N LEU A 191 4.39 0.32 -27.99
CA LEU A 191 3.28 0.21 -28.93
C LEU A 191 2.20 1.23 -28.55
N SER A 192 2.14 2.34 -29.28
CA SER A 192 1.23 3.44 -28.97
C SER A 192 -0.23 2.95 -28.89
N GLY A 193 -0.93 3.29 -27.80
CA GLY A 193 -2.32 2.90 -27.56
C GLY A 193 -2.54 1.43 -27.17
N ALA A 194 -1.48 0.64 -27.03
CA ALA A 194 -1.57 -0.78 -26.69
C ALA A 194 -1.75 -1.01 -25.17
N THR A 195 -2.93 -0.68 -24.66
CA THR A 195 -3.24 -0.70 -23.22
C THR A 195 -4.24 -1.78 -22.80
N THR A 196 -4.69 -2.61 -23.74
CA THR A 196 -5.67 -3.67 -23.51
C THR A 196 -5.01 -5.05 -23.42
N ASP A 197 -5.75 -5.99 -22.85
CA ASP A 197 -5.44 -7.41 -22.89
C ASP A 197 -6.73 -8.17 -23.21
N PRO A 198 -6.84 -8.87 -24.36
CA PRO A 198 -5.80 -8.98 -25.41
C PRO A 198 -5.53 -7.67 -26.16
N TYR A 199 -4.39 -7.60 -26.87
CA TYR A 199 -4.07 -6.55 -27.84
C TYR A 199 -3.60 -7.17 -29.17
N ASN A 200 -3.94 -6.55 -30.31
CA ASN A 200 -3.54 -7.02 -31.63
C ASN A 200 -2.51 -6.06 -32.26
N ASP A 201 -1.25 -6.48 -32.37
CA ASP A 201 -0.19 -5.70 -33.02
C ASP A 201 -0.26 -5.82 -34.56
N THR A 202 -1.00 -4.90 -35.17
CA THR A 202 -1.07 -4.71 -36.63
C THR A 202 0.11 -3.93 -37.21
N GLY A 203 1.15 -3.64 -36.42
CA GLY A 203 2.42 -3.08 -36.88
C GLY A 203 3.59 -4.06 -36.99
N ALA A 204 3.46 -5.32 -36.52
CA ALA A 204 4.49 -6.35 -36.71
C ALA A 204 4.88 -6.57 -38.19
N PRO A 205 6.08 -7.09 -38.51
CA PRO A 205 6.46 -7.38 -39.90
C PRO A 205 5.49 -8.37 -40.57
N ALA A 206 5.06 -8.05 -41.79
CA ALA A 206 4.17 -8.92 -42.56
C ALA A 206 4.94 -10.08 -43.22
N PRO A 207 4.28 -11.23 -43.45
CA PRO A 207 4.82 -12.26 -44.32
C PRO A 207 5.01 -11.74 -45.75
N THR A 208 5.94 -12.35 -46.49
CA THR A 208 6.25 -11.97 -47.88
C THR A 208 6.14 -13.17 -48.81
N ILE A 209 5.69 -12.93 -50.04
CA ILE A 209 5.74 -13.92 -51.13
C ILE A 209 6.73 -13.41 -52.16
N THR A 210 7.68 -14.26 -52.54
CA THR A 210 8.58 -14.04 -53.66
C THR A 210 8.01 -14.80 -54.87
N PRO A 211 7.56 -14.11 -55.92
CA PRO A 211 7.12 -14.77 -57.15
C PRO A 211 8.26 -15.56 -57.78
N GLY A 212 7.95 -16.73 -58.32
CA GLY A 212 8.91 -17.51 -59.11
C GLY A 212 9.08 -16.95 -60.52
N ALA A 213 10.11 -17.43 -61.22
CA ALA A 213 10.29 -17.19 -62.65
C ALA A 213 9.46 -18.21 -63.44
N ALA A 214 8.50 -17.72 -64.23
CA ALA A 214 7.73 -18.54 -65.15
C ALA A 214 8.51 -18.73 -66.46
N ALA A 215 8.52 -19.95 -66.97
CA ALA A 215 9.07 -20.29 -68.28
C ALA A 215 8.09 -21.14 -69.08
N ALA A 216 7.99 -20.87 -70.38
CA ALA A 216 7.23 -21.66 -71.33
C ALA A 216 8.20 -22.38 -72.27
N SER A 217 7.92 -23.63 -72.63
CA SER A 217 8.71 -24.34 -73.64
C SER A 217 8.50 -23.70 -75.00
N ASP A 218 9.58 -23.36 -75.70
CA ASP A 218 9.55 -22.86 -77.08
C ASP A 218 10.08 -23.93 -78.04
N GLY A 219 9.26 -24.34 -79.02
CA GLY A 219 9.60 -25.33 -80.04
C GLY A 219 9.88 -26.76 -79.56
N LEU A 220 9.77 -27.05 -78.25
CA LEU A 220 10.18 -28.34 -77.67
C LEU A 220 9.16 -29.46 -77.85
N TYR A 221 7.86 -29.13 -77.91
CA TYR A 221 6.78 -30.11 -78.02
C TYR A 221 5.85 -29.79 -79.20
N ALA A 222 5.51 -30.81 -79.99
CA ALA A 222 4.72 -30.66 -81.20
C ALA A 222 3.22 -30.47 -80.96
N THR A 223 2.73 -30.80 -79.75
CA THR A 223 1.30 -30.84 -79.44
C THR A 223 0.90 -29.98 -78.25
N HIS A 224 1.85 -29.40 -77.51
CA HIS A 224 1.58 -28.59 -76.33
C HIS A 224 2.70 -27.58 -76.03
N VAL A 225 2.44 -26.66 -75.11
CA VAL A 225 3.45 -25.81 -74.46
C VAL A 225 3.55 -26.24 -73.00
N ALA A 226 4.74 -26.60 -72.54
CA ALA A 226 4.98 -26.86 -71.13
C ALA A 226 5.25 -25.55 -70.40
N LEU A 227 4.53 -25.29 -69.30
CA LEU A 227 4.75 -24.17 -68.42
C LEU A 227 5.43 -24.67 -67.14
N SER A 228 6.47 -23.96 -66.70
CA SER A 228 7.15 -24.22 -65.45
C SER A 228 7.25 -22.95 -64.62
N LEU A 229 7.27 -23.12 -63.30
CA LEU A 229 7.51 -22.06 -62.34
C LEU A 229 8.57 -22.56 -61.37
N SER A 230 9.63 -21.78 -61.20
CA SER A 230 10.72 -22.10 -60.27
C SER A 230 11.13 -20.89 -59.44
N GLY A 231 11.69 -21.13 -58.25
CA GLY A 231 12.18 -20.07 -57.38
C GLY A 231 11.11 -19.31 -56.59
N GLN A 232 9.85 -19.75 -56.60
CA GLN A 232 8.81 -19.19 -55.74
C GLN A 232 9.06 -19.55 -54.26
N SER A 233 8.84 -18.60 -53.36
CA SER A 233 8.91 -18.84 -51.91
C SER A 233 7.89 -18.01 -51.13
N ALA A 234 7.48 -18.50 -49.97
CA ALA A 234 6.70 -17.74 -48.98
C ALA A 234 7.47 -17.72 -47.67
N ASN A 235 7.64 -16.53 -47.10
CA ASN A 235 8.29 -16.31 -45.82
C ASN A 235 7.27 -15.80 -44.81
N ILE A 236 7.33 -16.32 -43.58
CA ILE A 236 6.60 -15.78 -42.43
C ILE A 236 7.04 -14.35 -42.11
N GLY A 237 6.24 -13.63 -41.32
CA GLY A 237 6.66 -12.36 -40.76
C GLY A 237 7.92 -12.52 -39.90
N ALA A 238 8.81 -11.53 -39.91
CA ALA A 238 9.98 -11.55 -39.05
C ALA A 238 9.55 -11.50 -37.56
N GLY A 239 10.19 -12.34 -36.74
CA GLY A 239 9.91 -12.44 -35.30
C GLY A 239 10.16 -11.14 -34.54
N ARG A 240 9.37 -10.93 -33.50
CA ARG A 240 9.51 -9.84 -32.53
C ARG A 240 9.25 -10.36 -31.12
N TYR A 241 9.91 -9.76 -30.15
CA TYR A 241 9.66 -10.00 -28.73
C TYR A 241 8.73 -8.92 -28.17
N TYR A 242 7.85 -9.36 -27.28
CA TYR A 242 6.79 -8.56 -26.69
C TYR A 242 6.80 -8.70 -25.18
N LYS A 243 6.62 -7.57 -24.48
CA LYS A 243 6.41 -7.54 -23.03
C LYS A 243 5.42 -6.45 -22.65
N CYS A 244 4.79 -6.58 -21.50
CA CYS A 244 3.83 -5.62 -20.99
C CYS A 244 4.39 -4.91 -19.76
N LEU A 245 4.32 -3.59 -19.71
CA LEU A 245 4.49 -2.82 -18.47
C LEU A 245 3.15 -2.83 -17.74
N VAL A 246 3.13 -3.42 -16.55
CA VAL A 246 1.96 -3.47 -15.68
C VAL A 246 2.17 -2.47 -14.54
N SER A 247 1.18 -1.61 -14.32
CA SER A 247 1.22 -0.57 -13.30
C SER A 247 -0.03 -0.57 -12.45
N ALA A 248 0.05 -0.09 -11.21
CA ALA A 248 -1.09 0.21 -10.37
C ALA A 248 -0.76 1.40 -9.46
N THR A 249 -1.72 2.30 -9.26
CA THR A 249 -1.52 3.47 -8.38
C THR A 249 -1.08 3.02 -6.99
N GLY A 250 0.01 3.61 -6.48
CA GLY A 250 0.62 3.28 -5.20
C GLY A 250 1.71 2.22 -5.26
N ALA A 251 1.78 1.44 -6.33
CA ALA A 251 2.80 0.39 -6.53
C ALA A 251 3.81 0.80 -7.60
N ALA A 252 5.04 0.29 -7.50
CA ALA A 252 6.01 0.41 -8.57
C ALA A 252 5.60 -0.46 -9.76
N SER A 253 5.68 0.08 -10.98
CA SER A 253 5.41 -0.66 -12.21
C SER A 253 6.44 -1.77 -12.43
N GLN A 254 6.02 -2.84 -13.09
CA GLN A 254 6.85 -4.01 -13.37
C GLN A 254 6.62 -4.49 -14.80
N TYR A 255 7.66 -5.01 -15.45
CA TYR A 255 7.51 -5.66 -16.75
C TYR A 255 7.15 -7.13 -16.58
N SER A 256 6.26 -7.63 -17.43
CA SER A 256 6.02 -9.06 -17.59
C SER A 256 7.28 -9.75 -18.12
N THR A 257 7.27 -11.09 -18.12
CA THR A 257 8.19 -11.83 -19.01
C THR A 257 8.01 -11.39 -20.46
N ALA A 258 9.04 -11.57 -21.27
CA ALA A 258 8.98 -11.36 -22.71
C ALA A 258 8.59 -12.67 -23.44
N ASN A 259 7.90 -12.53 -24.56
CA ASN A 259 7.55 -13.66 -25.44
C ASN A 259 7.72 -13.27 -26.91
N ARG A 260 8.18 -14.21 -27.73
CA ARG A 260 8.42 -14.02 -29.16
C ARG A 260 7.17 -14.40 -29.96
N GLY A 261 6.79 -13.59 -30.95
CA GLY A 261 5.74 -13.91 -31.91
C GLY A 261 5.98 -13.32 -33.30
N TYR A 262 5.22 -13.80 -34.28
CA TYR A 262 5.20 -13.30 -35.66
C TYR A 262 3.82 -13.51 -36.32
N ARG A 263 3.64 -12.89 -37.49
CA ARG A 263 2.45 -13.03 -38.35
C ARG A 263 2.57 -14.16 -39.36
#